data_AF-A0A2J4RBX5-F1
#
_entry.id   AF-A0A2J4RBX5-F1
#
_cell.length_a   1.000
_cell.length_b   1.000
_cell.length_c   1.000
_cell.angle_alpha   90.00
_cell.angle_beta   90.00
_cell.angle_gamma   90.00
#
_symmetry.space_group_name_H-M   'P 1'
#
loop_
_entity.id
_entity.type
_entity.pdbx_description
1 polymer ?
#
loop_
_entity_poly.entity_id
_entity_poly.type
_entity_poly.pdbx_seq_one_letter_code
_entity_poly.pdbx_strand_id
1 'polypeptide(L)'
;MRWQGRRESDNVEDRRGQSGSPMGGGGGFRLPSGKGGIVLLIIVLVAGYYGVDLTGMLTGEPVSQQQTTQRTISPQDEEAAKFTKVILADTEDTWGAIFKDLGRQYPQPKLVMY
;
A
#
# COMPACT_ATOMS: atom_id res chain seq x y z
N MET A 1 -14.69 -29.36 -0.50
CA MET A 1 -14.78 -28.96 0.91
C MET A 1 -15.69 -27.74 1.03
N ARG A 2 -16.48 -27.63 2.10
CA ARG A 2 -17.31 -26.44 2.37
C ARG A 2 -16.49 -25.48 3.22
N TRP A 3 -16.24 -24.26 2.72
CA TRP A 3 -15.41 -23.26 3.41
C TRP A 3 -16.20 -22.02 3.85
N GLN A 4 -17.34 -21.76 3.19
CA GLN A 4 -18.18 -20.61 3.50
C GLN A 4 -18.75 -20.71 4.93
N GLY A 5 -18.63 -19.63 5.70
CA GLY A 5 -19.10 -19.55 7.08
C GLY A 5 -18.14 -20.14 8.13
N ARG A 6 -16.93 -20.55 7.73
CA ARG A 6 -15.88 -20.98 8.68
C ARG A 6 -15.16 -19.78 9.29
N ARG A 7 -14.38 -20.03 10.35
CA ARG A 7 -13.51 -19.05 10.98
C ARG A 7 -12.53 -18.47 9.95
N GLU A 8 -12.42 -17.15 9.92
CA GLU A 8 -11.41 -16.43 9.14
C GLU A 8 -10.21 -16.09 10.06
N SER A 9 -8.99 -16.04 9.50
CA SER A 9 -7.81 -15.62 10.26
C SER A 9 -7.76 -14.10 10.41
N ASP A 10 -7.44 -13.64 11.63
CA ASP A 10 -7.19 -12.24 11.96
C ASP A 10 -5.79 -11.77 11.53
N ASN A 11 -4.90 -12.69 11.11
CA ASN A 11 -3.54 -12.38 10.68
C ASN A 11 -3.45 -12.03 9.18
N VAL A 12 -4.56 -11.60 8.57
CA VAL A 12 -4.62 -11.18 7.16
C VAL A 12 -4.83 -9.67 7.05
N GLU A 13 -3.85 -8.97 6.50
CA GLU A 13 -3.98 -7.58 6.09
C GLU A 13 -4.39 -7.50 4.62
N ASP A 14 -5.55 -6.91 4.38
CA ASP A 14 -6.02 -6.63 3.02
C ASP A 14 -5.64 -5.21 2.61
N ARG A 15 -4.67 -5.08 1.71
CA ARG A 15 -4.22 -3.82 1.11
C ARG A 15 -4.64 -3.70 -0.35
N ARG A 16 -5.53 -4.57 -0.81
CA ARG A 16 -6.12 -4.48 -2.15
C ARG A 16 -6.86 -3.16 -2.27
N GLY A 17 -6.43 -2.31 -3.20
CA GLY A 17 -7.00 -0.96 -3.38
C GLY A 17 -6.34 0.16 -2.54
N GLN A 18 -5.38 -0.15 -1.67
CA GLN A 18 -4.48 0.89 -1.13
C GLN A 18 -3.44 1.24 -2.18
N SER A 19 -3.84 2.08 -3.15
CA SER A 19 -2.86 2.78 -3.98
C SER A 19 -1.97 3.58 -3.04
N GLY A 20 -0.69 3.25 -3.00
CA GLY A 20 0.32 4.00 -2.25
C GLY A 20 0.35 5.45 -2.73
N SER A 21 -0.47 6.29 -2.12
CA SER A 21 -0.28 7.72 -2.12
C SER A 21 0.08 8.11 -0.68
N PRO A 22 1.38 8.29 -0.40
CA PRO A 22 1.81 9.09 0.75
C PRO A 22 1.31 10.54 0.67
N MET A 23 0.66 10.94 -0.42
CA MET A 23 0.24 12.29 -0.73
C MET A 23 -1.28 12.47 -0.56
N GLY A 24 -1.82 12.00 0.57
CA GLY A 24 -3.14 12.42 1.01
C GLY A 24 -3.08 13.91 1.38
N GLY A 25 -3.70 14.77 0.57
CA GLY A 25 -3.91 16.17 0.93
C GLY A 25 -3.80 17.09 -0.28
N GLY A 26 -4.94 17.50 -0.81
CA GLY A 26 -5.05 18.50 -1.85
C GLY A 26 -4.18 19.72 -1.56
N GLY A 27 -3.15 19.87 -2.36
CA GLY A 27 -2.20 20.96 -2.28
C GLY A 27 -1.50 21.00 -3.62
N GLY A 28 -2.20 21.48 -4.65
CA GLY A 28 -1.53 21.94 -5.85
C GLY A 28 -0.33 22.79 -5.43
N PHE A 29 0.77 22.66 -6.15
CA PHE A 29 2.01 23.39 -5.90
C PHE A 29 1.73 24.89 -6.02
N ARG A 30 1.21 25.48 -4.94
CA ARG A 30 0.98 26.91 -4.85
C ARG A 30 2.36 27.49 -4.64
N LEU A 31 2.89 28.14 -5.68
CA LEU A 31 4.06 28.98 -5.55
C LEU A 31 3.86 29.84 -4.28
N PRO A 32 4.70 29.70 -3.25
CA PRO A 32 4.54 30.47 -2.03
C PRO A 32 4.83 31.93 -2.37
N SER A 33 3.79 32.74 -2.52
CA SER A 33 3.90 34.19 -2.63
C SER A 33 4.36 34.74 -1.28
N GLY A 34 5.68 34.84 -1.10
CA GLY A 34 6.36 35.28 0.12
C GLY A 34 7.81 34.81 0.19
N LYS A 35 8.44 34.89 1.38
CA LYS A 35 9.85 34.48 1.62
C LYS A 35 10.20 33.04 1.19
N GLY A 36 9.20 32.21 0.88
CA GLY A 36 9.38 30.87 0.29
C GLY A 36 9.90 30.85 -1.16
N GLY A 37 9.79 31.96 -1.90
CA GLY A 37 10.33 32.06 -3.27
C GLY A 37 11.85 31.93 -3.33
N ILE A 38 12.57 32.42 -2.31
CA ILE A 38 14.04 32.32 -2.23
C ILE A 38 14.47 30.86 -2.01
N VAL A 39 13.76 30.14 -1.15
CA VAL A 39 14.05 28.71 -0.89
C VAL A 39 13.84 27.89 -2.16
N LEU A 40 12.75 28.14 -2.89
CA LEU A 40 12.49 27.50 -4.18
C LEU A 40 13.59 27.82 -5.20
N LEU A 41 14.04 29.08 -5.27
CA LEU A 41 15.11 29.53 -6.17
C LEU A 41 16.44 28.79 -5.88
N ILE A 42 16.77 28.61 -4.59
CA ILE A 42 17.94 27.83 -4.18
C ILE A 42 17.82 26.37 -4.61
N ILE A 43 16.66 25.75 -4.42
CA ILE A 43 16.42 24.34 -4.84
C ILE A 43 16.58 24.20 -6.36
N VAL A 44 16.04 25.14 -7.12
CA VAL A 44 16.15 25.15 -8.59
C VAL A 44 17.59 25.31 -9.05
N LEU A 45 18.37 26.20 -8.41
CA LEU A 45 19.79 26.37 -8.71
C LEU A 45 20.61 25.13 -8.40
N VAL A 46 20.37 24.49 -7.26
CA VAL A 46 21.07 23.25 -6.88
C VAL A 46 20.71 22.11 -7.82
N ALA A 47 19.43 21.91 -8.13
CA ALA A 47 19.00 20.88 -9.06
C ALA A 47 19.56 21.09 -10.47
N GLY A 48 19.55 22.34 -10.97
CA GLY A 48 20.17 22.70 -12.24
C GLY A 48 21.68 22.46 -12.28
N TYR A 49 22.39 22.70 -11.16
CA TYR A 49 23.82 22.39 -11.04
C TYR A 49 24.11 20.88 -11.19
N TYR A 50 23.21 20.03 -10.71
CA TYR A 50 23.30 18.56 -10.87
C TYR A 50 22.65 18.03 -12.17
N GLY A 51 22.22 18.92 -13.07
CA GLY A 51 21.62 18.56 -14.35
C GLY A 51 20.19 17.99 -14.26
N VAL A 52 19.49 18.22 -13.15
CA VAL A 52 18.10 17.82 -12.97
C VAL A 52 17.18 18.88 -13.57
N ASP A 53 16.39 18.49 -14.57
CA ASP A 53 15.43 19.37 -15.22
C ASP A 53 14.15 19.52 -14.38
N LEU A 54 13.99 20.67 -13.73
CA LEU A 54 12.80 21.02 -12.95
C LEU A 54 11.78 21.85 -13.74
N THR A 55 12.00 22.04 -15.04
CA THR A 55 11.16 22.89 -15.89
C THR A 55 9.71 22.42 -15.89
N GLY A 56 9.46 21.11 -15.98
CA GLY A 56 8.10 20.55 -15.93
C GLY A 56 7.35 20.81 -14.62
N MET A 57 8.07 20.93 -13.50
CA MET A 57 7.49 21.26 -12.19
C MET A 57 7.23 22.76 -12.02
N LEU A 58 8.00 23.61 -12.72
CA LEU A 58 7.89 25.08 -12.69
C LEU A 58 6.84 25.62 -13.67
N THR A 59 6.68 24.99 -14.83
CA THR A 59 5.69 25.38 -15.86
C THR A 59 4.28 24.87 -15.56
N GLY A 60 4.13 24.02 -14.53
CA GLY A 60 2.87 23.35 -14.24
C GLY A 60 2.48 22.30 -15.30
N GLU A 61 3.43 21.92 -16.17
CA GLU A 61 3.26 20.77 -17.05
C GLU A 61 2.99 19.54 -16.17
N PRO A 62 1.93 18.76 -16.46
CA PRO A 62 1.66 17.56 -15.69
C PRO A 62 2.82 16.60 -15.93
N VAL A 63 3.74 16.53 -14.96
CA VAL A 63 4.63 15.38 -14.80
C VAL A 63 3.71 14.17 -14.89
N SER A 64 3.90 13.32 -15.88
CA SER A 64 3.03 12.18 -16.16
C SER A 64 2.93 11.35 -14.88
N GLN A 65 1.93 11.64 -14.05
CA GLN A 65 1.63 10.86 -12.88
C GLN A 65 1.22 9.53 -13.46
N GLN A 66 2.07 8.53 -13.25
CA GLN A 66 1.75 7.16 -13.57
C GLN A 66 0.46 6.87 -12.82
N GLN A 67 -0.65 6.93 -13.54
CA GLN A 67 -1.99 6.82 -12.99
C GLN A 67 -2.02 5.44 -12.34
N THR A 68 -1.94 5.42 -11.01
CA THR A 68 -2.17 4.19 -10.26
C THR A 68 -3.65 3.90 -10.47
N THR A 69 -3.94 3.09 -11.49
CA THR A 69 -5.30 2.65 -11.76
C THR A 69 -5.81 2.04 -10.47
N GLN A 70 -6.76 2.71 -9.82
CA GLN A 70 -7.45 2.17 -8.67
C GLN A 70 -8.11 0.88 -9.15
N ARG A 71 -7.52 -0.26 -8.77
CA ARG A 71 -8.05 -1.57 -9.16
C ARG A 71 -9.37 -1.75 -8.43
N THR A 72 -10.47 -1.73 -9.16
CA THR A 72 -11.78 -2.05 -8.60
C THR A 72 -11.77 -3.50 -8.15
N ILE A 73 -12.04 -3.75 -6.87
CA ILE A 73 -12.16 -5.10 -6.32
C ILE A 73 -13.46 -5.71 -6.85
N SER A 74 -13.36 -6.86 -7.53
CA SER A 74 -14.53 -7.57 -8.04
C SER A 74 -15.15 -8.47 -6.95
N PRO A 75 -16.44 -8.86 -7.07
CA PRO A 75 -17.04 -9.85 -6.16
C PRO A 75 -16.28 -11.18 -6.11
N GLN A 76 -15.65 -11.58 -7.23
CA GLN A 76 -14.81 -12.77 -7.29
C GLN A 76 -13.52 -12.60 -6.47
N ASP A 77 -12.91 -11.41 -6.49
CA ASP A 77 -11.75 -11.10 -5.66
C ASP A 77 -12.11 -11.15 -4.16
N GLU A 78 -13.30 -10.67 -3.80
CA GLU A 78 -13.80 -10.77 -2.41
C GLU A 78 -13.97 -12.22 -1.96
N GLU A 79 -14.54 -13.07 -2.82
CA GLU A 79 -14.68 -14.50 -2.53
C GLU A 79 -13.32 -15.19 -2.37
N ALA A 80 -12.37 -14.86 -3.26
CA ALA A 80 -11.00 -15.37 -3.17
C ALA A 80 -10.30 -14.95 -1.87
N ALA A 81 -10.45 -13.69 -1.43
CA ALA A 81 -9.87 -13.24 -0.18
C ALA A 81 -10.47 -13.92 1.05
N LYS A 82 -11.80 -14.09 1.08
CA LYS A 82 -12.45 -14.83 2.18
C LYS A 82 -11.96 -16.28 2.22
N PHE A 83 -11.86 -16.92 1.06
CA PHE A 83 -11.29 -18.26 0.97
C PHE A 83 -9.85 -18.29 1.52
N THR A 84 -9.00 -17.36 1.13
CA THR A 84 -7.62 -17.25 1.63
C THR A 84 -7.56 -17.06 3.14
N LYS A 85 -8.43 -16.21 3.72
CA LYS A 85 -8.53 -16.03 5.17
C LYS A 85 -8.93 -17.30 5.91
N VAL A 86 -9.86 -18.07 5.37
CA VAL A 86 -10.29 -19.36 5.97
C VAL A 86 -9.16 -20.39 5.92
N ILE A 87 -8.45 -20.51 4.79
CA ILE A 87 -7.33 -21.44 4.66
C ILE A 87 -6.18 -21.06 5.61
N LEU A 88 -5.91 -19.77 5.80
CA LEU A 88 -4.92 -19.34 6.77
C LEU A 88 -5.34 -19.71 8.20
N ALA A 89 -6.61 -19.50 8.57
CA ALA A 89 -7.13 -19.91 9.87
C ALA A 89 -6.98 -21.42 10.12
N ASP A 90 -7.34 -22.24 9.13
CA ASP A 90 -7.16 -23.69 9.20
C ASP A 90 -5.70 -24.10 9.37
N THR A 91 -4.80 -23.39 8.69
CA THR A 91 -3.36 -23.62 8.76
C THR A 91 -2.84 -23.29 10.16
N GLU A 92 -3.26 -22.16 10.74
CA GLU A 92 -2.91 -21.77 12.10
C GLU A 92 -3.43 -22.77 13.14
N ASP A 93 -4.66 -23.24 13.00
CA ASP A 93 -5.25 -24.22 13.92
C ASP A 93 -4.52 -25.56 13.85
N THR A 94 -4.22 -26.03 12.63
CA THR A 94 -3.52 -27.29 12.40
C THR A 94 -2.10 -27.26 12.96
N TRP A 95 -1.31 -26.23 12.62
CA TRP A 95 0.06 -26.12 13.09
C TRP A 95 0.13 -25.74 14.57
N GLY A 96 -0.83 -24.95 15.06
CA GLY A 96 -0.97 -24.65 16.48
C GLY A 96 -1.14 -25.92 17.32
N ALA A 97 -2.00 -26.84 16.87
CA ALA A 97 -2.17 -28.14 17.53
C ALA A 97 -0.88 -28.98 17.50
N ILE A 98 -0.26 -29.12 16.32
CA ILE A 98 0.98 -29.90 16.16
C ILE A 98 2.11 -29.35 17.04
N PHE A 99 2.31 -28.04 17.08
CA PHE A 99 3.36 -27.43 17.90
C PHE A 99 3.10 -27.60 19.39
N LYS A 100 1.84 -27.47 19.81
CA LYS A 100 1.42 -27.71 21.20
C LYS A 100 1.76 -29.15 21.62
N ASP A 101 1.51 -30.13 20.77
CA ASP A 101 1.85 -31.54 21.02
C ASP A 101 3.37 -31.75 21.12
N LEU A 102 4.15 -30.95 20.40
CA LEU A 102 5.62 -30.93 20.48
C LEU A 102 6.17 -30.10 21.65
N GLY A 103 5.31 -29.58 22.54
CA GLY A 103 5.72 -28.72 23.66
C GLY A 103 6.31 -27.38 23.21
N ARG A 104 5.98 -26.92 22.00
CA ARG A 104 6.46 -25.66 21.41
C ARG A 104 5.30 -24.71 21.13
N GLN A 105 5.63 -23.44 20.94
CA GLN A 105 4.66 -22.45 20.51
C GLN A 105 4.79 -22.22 19.01
N TYR A 106 3.66 -22.26 18.29
CA TYR A 106 3.62 -21.92 16.87
C TYR A 106 3.59 -20.40 16.68
N PRO A 107 4.57 -19.78 16.00
CA PRO A 107 4.48 -18.38 15.63
C PRO A 107 3.51 -18.24 14.44
N GLN A 108 2.36 -17.61 14.67
CA GLN A 108 1.35 -17.41 13.63
C GLN A 108 1.89 -16.45 12.54
N PRO A 109 1.82 -16.83 11.26
CA PRO A 109 2.30 -15.99 10.16
C PRO A 109 1.32 -14.86 9.85
N LYS A 110 1.85 -13.73 9.37
CA LYS A 110 1.05 -12.60 8.90
C LYS A 110 1.00 -12.56 7.38
N LEU A 111 -0.20 -12.59 6.81
CA LEU A 111 -0.43 -12.53 5.37
C LEU A 111 -0.85 -11.12 4.96
N VAL A 112 -0.31 -10.62 3.85
CA VAL A 112 -0.69 -9.32 3.28
C VAL A 112 -1.14 -9.49 1.83
N MET A 113 -2.33 -9.03 1.50
CA MET A 113 -2.92 -9.08 0.14
C MET A 113 -2.82 -7.70 -0.53
N TYR A 114 -2.54 -7.64 -1.83
CA TYR A 114 -2.32 -6.42 -2.61
C TYR A 114 -3.14 -6.40 -3.90
#